data_AF-A0AA37BE15-F1
#
_entry.id   AF-A0AA37BE15-F1
#
_cell.length_a   1.000
_cell.length_b   1.000
_cell.length_c   1.000
_cell.angle_alpha   90.00
_cell.angle_beta   90.00
_cell.angle_gamma   90.00
#
_symmetry.space_group_name_H-M   'P 1'
#
loop_
_entity.id
_entity.type
_entity.pdbx_description
1 polymer ?
#
loop_
_entity_poly.entity_id
_entity_poly.type
_entity_poly.pdbx_seq_one_letter_code
_entity_poly.pdbx_strand_id
1 'polypeptide(L)'
;MHAIVGGTPAYRDEFTAGDLPAALEDFDGWVVRTVLNRRTSLFREGRYLLAEEADIRDPALYHSVLAAVAEGNGTWGGIAGHIGYKSSDIAHPINVLEDCGLLAKEKDAFKSASQYRITEPLISFYQAVMRPE
;
A
#
# COMPACT_ATOMS: atom_id res chain seq x y z
N MET A 1 12.71 6.59 5.44
CA MET A 1 12.35 5.51 6.39
C MET A 1 10.85 5.46 6.72
N HIS A 2 10.24 6.48 7.33
CA HIS A 2 8.81 6.46 7.71
C HIS A 2 7.85 6.18 6.54
N ALA A 3 8.21 6.57 5.32
CA ALA A 3 7.46 6.23 4.11
C ALA A 3 7.47 4.74 3.73
N ILE A 4 8.33 3.92 4.33
CA ILE A 4 8.47 2.48 4.07
C ILE A 4 7.89 1.67 5.24
N VAL A 5 8.36 1.94 6.46
CA VAL A 5 8.01 1.15 7.65
C VAL A 5 6.92 1.78 8.51
N GLY A 6 6.44 2.98 8.15
CA GLY A 6 5.33 3.63 8.83
C GLY A 6 5.50 3.76 10.35
N GLY A 7 4.37 3.59 11.04
CA GLY A 7 4.25 3.59 12.50
C GLY A 7 4.12 2.19 13.12
N THR A 8 3.93 1.15 12.32
CA THR A 8 3.81 -0.24 12.78
C THR A 8 5.11 -0.69 13.44
N PRO A 9 5.14 -0.96 14.77
CA PRO A 9 6.40 -1.22 15.48
C PRO A 9 7.17 -2.43 14.95
N ALA A 10 6.47 -3.51 14.58
CA ALA A 10 7.08 -4.73 14.05
C ALA A 10 7.93 -4.48 12.79
N TYR A 11 7.55 -3.48 11.97
CA TYR A 11 8.29 -3.14 10.75
C TYR A 11 9.67 -2.55 11.01
N ARG A 12 9.91 -1.99 12.20
CA ARG A 12 11.20 -1.39 12.59
C ARG A 12 12.10 -2.31 13.39
N ASP A 13 11.56 -3.42 13.87
CA ASP A 13 12.26 -4.33 14.75
C ASP A 13 12.36 -5.71 14.09
N GLU A 14 11.35 -6.56 14.30
CA GLU A 14 11.33 -7.94 13.83
C GLU A 14 11.50 -8.07 12.30
N PHE A 15 10.85 -7.22 11.51
CA PHE A 15 10.82 -7.37 10.05
C PHE A 15 12.10 -6.91 9.36
N THR A 16 12.86 -6.03 10.03
CA THR A 16 14.19 -5.61 9.60
C THR A 16 15.30 -6.42 10.28
N ALA A 17 14.95 -7.35 11.18
CA ALA A 17 15.89 -8.05 12.05
C ALA A 17 16.84 -7.09 12.80
N GLY A 18 16.32 -5.91 13.19
CA GLY A 18 17.07 -4.86 13.85
C GLY A 18 18.01 -4.04 12.95
N ASP A 19 18.06 -4.27 11.62
CA ASP A 19 18.83 -3.41 10.71
C ASP A 19 18.07 -2.12 10.41
N LEU A 20 18.64 -1.01 10.86
CA LEU A 20 18.15 0.35 10.62
C LEU A 20 19.26 1.18 9.98
N PRO A 21 18.92 2.16 9.12
CA PRO A 21 19.92 3.04 8.55
C PRO A 21 20.59 3.85 9.66
N ALA A 22 21.92 3.81 9.73
CA ALA A 22 22.66 4.52 10.78
C ALA A 22 22.67 6.04 10.59
N ALA A 23 22.55 6.49 9.33
CA ALA A 23 22.52 7.89 8.92
C ALA A 23 21.76 8.03 7.60
N LEU A 24 21.56 9.28 7.13
CA LEU A 24 20.87 9.53 5.86
C LEU A 24 21.64 8.95 4.67
N GLU A 25 22.96 9.00 4.72
CA GLU A 25 23.85 8.49 3.67
C GLU A 25 23.80 6.97 3.53
N ASP A 26 23.39 6.28 4.60
CA ASP A 26 23.22 4.82 4.64
C ASP A 26 21.82 4.38 4.18
N PHE A 27 20.89 5.33 3.99
CA PHE A 27 19.49 5.01 3.68
C PHE A 27 19.33 4.18 2.41
N ASP A 28 20.00 4.57 1.32
CA ASP A 28 19.89 3.85 0.04
C ASP A 28 20.46 2.44 0.15
N GLY A 29 21.58 2.29 0.85
CA GLY A 29 22.17 0.99 1.16
C GLY A 29 21.24 0.12 2.00
N TRP A 30 20.54 0.71 2.97
CA TRP A 30 19.56 0.03 3.82
C TRP A 30 18.34 -0.43 3.01
N VAL A 31 17.83 0.41 2.12
CA VAL A 31 16.73 0.04 1.22
C VAL A 31 17.11 -1.21 0.41
N VAL A 32 18.30 -1.26 -0.18
CA VAL A 32 18.72 -2.41 -0.99
C VAL A 32 18.94 -3.66 -0.15
N ARG A 33 19.69 -3.56 0.96
CA ARG A 33 20.10 -4.74 1.74
C ARG A 33 19.00 -5.31 2.65
N THR A 34 18.00 -4.50 2.98
CA THR A 34 16.95 -4.87 3.95
C THR A 34 15.55 -4.80 3.36
N VAL A 35 15.14 -3.67 2.75
CA VAL A 35 13.77 -3.53 2.22
C VAL A 35 13.57 -4.34 0.94
N LEU A 36 14.51 -4.25 0.00
CA LEU A 36 14.44 -4.92 -1.31
C LEU A 36 15.08 -6.32 -1.31
N ASN A 37 15.51 -6.80 -0.14
CA ASN A 37 16.12 -8.11 0.00
C ASN A 37 15.04 -9.19 0.22
N ARG A 38 14.87 -10.07 -0.77
CA ARG A 38 13.87 -11.16 -0.77
C ARG A 38 13.92 -12.08 0.46
N ARG A 39 15.04 -12.09 1.19
CA ARG A 39 15.22 -12.92 2.39
C ARG A 39 14.59 -12.30 3.63
N THR A 40 14.37 -10.98 3.67
CA THR A 40 13.78 -10.30 4.82
C THR A 40 12.28 -10.55 4.90
N SER A 41 11.71 -10.43 6.09
CA SER A 41 10.26 -10.48 6.28
C SER A 41 9.61 -9.23 5.70
N LEU A 42 10.27 -8.06 5.82
CA LEU A 42 9.76 -6.81 5.27
C LEU A 42 9.49 -6.86 3.76
N PHE A 43 10.37 -7.49 2.98
CA PHE A 43 10.15 -7.66 1.53
C PHE A 43 8.87 -8.45 1.21
N ARG A 44 8.60 -9.46 2.03
CA ARG A 44 7.48 -10.39 1.86
C ARG A 44 6.17 -9.77 2.29
N GLU A 45 6.19 -9.00 3.36
CA GLU A 45 5.02 -8.43 4.01
C GLU A 45 4.09 -7.64 3.07
N GLY A 46 4.63 -6.75 2.23
CA GLY A 46 3.81 -5.98 1.28
C GLY A 46 2.99 -6.85 0.31
N ARG A 47 3.45 -8.08 0.04
CA ARG A 47 2.72 -9.08 -0.74
C ARG A 47 1.70 -9.85 0.11
N TYR A 48 2.02 -10.15 1.37
CA TYR A 48 1.21 -11.02 2.23
C TYR A 48 0.06 -10.28 2.90
N LEU A 49 0.18 -8.97 3.14
CA LEU A 49 -0.87 -8.15 3.74
C LEU A 49 -2.25 -8.30 3.08
N LEU A 50 -2.33 -8.50 1.76
CA LEU A 50 -3.62 -8.78 1.08
C LEU A 50 -3.91 -10.27 0.97
N ALA A 51 -2.87 -11.12 0.93
CA ALA A 51 -3.03 -12.55 0.72
C ALA A 51 -3.50 -13.30 1.97
N GLU A 52 -3.29 -12.72 3.15
CA GLU A 52 -3.69 -13.29 4.44
C GLU A 52 -5.11 -12.85 4.88
N GLU A 53 -5.70 -11.85 4.21
CA GLU A 53 -7.04 -11.35 4.50
C GLU A 53 -8.12 -12.29 3.98
N ALA A 54 -8.94 -12.83 4.88
CA ALA A 54 -9.93 -13.86 4.56
C ALA A 54 -11.00 -13.40 3.54
N ASP A 55 -11.28 -12.09 3.51
CA ASP A 55 -12.24 -11.48 2.59
C ASP A 55 -11.64 -11.22 1.19
N ILE A 56 -10.33 -11.41 1.01
CA ILE A 56 -9.60 -11.18 -0.24
C ILE A 56 -9.34 -12.51 -0.95
N ARG A 57 -10.30 -12.93 -1.80
CA ARG A 57 -10.16 -14.19 -2.58
C ARG A 57 -9.37 -14.03 -3.88
N ASP A 58 -9.43 -12.87 -4.51
CA ASP A 58 -8.68 -12.54 -5.72
C ASP A 58 -7.88 -11.25 -5.50
N PRO A 59 -6.61 -11.34 -5.05
CA PRO A 59 -5.81 -10.18 -4.72
C PRO A 59 -5.54 -9.23 -5.91
N ALA A 60 -5.70 -9.68 -7.16
CA ALA A 60 -5.37 -8.88 -8.33
C ALA A 60 -6.22 -7.61 -8.41
N LEU A 61 -7.53 -7.73 -8.16
CA LEU A 61 -8.45 -6.59 -8.18
C LEU A 61 -8.14 -5.58 -7.06
N TYR A 62 -7.81 -6.07 -5.87
CA TYR A 62 -7.44 -5.24 -4.72
C TYR A 62 -6.13 -4.49 -4.97
N HIS A 63 -5.14 -5.18 -5.54
CA HIS A 63 -3.90 -4.53 -5.98
C HIS A 63 -4.15 -3.48 -7.06
N SER A 64 -5.06 -3.72 -8.00
CA SER A 64 -5.41 -2.75 -9.05
C SER A 64 -6.04 -1.48 -8.46
N VAL A 65 -6.91 -1.63 -7.46
CA VAL A 65 -7.49 -0.48 -6.72
C VAL A 65 -6.39 0.30 -5.99
N LEU A 66 -5.51 -0.39 -5.28
CA LEU A 66 -4.39 0.24 -4.57
C LEU A 66 -3.41 0.93 -5.53
N ALA A 67 -3.10 0.34 -6.68
CA ALA A 67 -2.28 0.95 -7.72
C ALA A 67 -2.91 2.24 -8.25
N ALA A 68 -4.20 2.21 -8.59
CA ALA A 68 -4.93 3.40 -9.02
C ALA A 68 -4.84 4.56 -8.00
N VAL A 69 -4.99 4.25 -6.71
CA VAL A 69 -4.87 5.25 -5.63
C VAL A 69 -3.43 5.75 -5.49
N ALA A 70 -2.43 4.86 -5.56
CA ALA A 70 -1.01 5.21 -5.48
C ALA A 70 -0.59 6.15 -6.63
N GLU A 71 -1.19 6.00 -7.80
CA GLU A 71 -0.99 6.86 -8.98
C GLU A 71 -1.79 8.17 -8.95
N GLY A 72 -2.58 8.41 -7.90
CA GLY A 72 -3.34 9.65 -7.72
C GLY A 72 -4.76 9.63 -8.29
N ASN A 73 -5.26 8.48 -8.75
CA ASN A 73 -6.64 8.33 -9.22
C ASN A 73 -7.66 8.11 -8.08
N GLY A 74 -7.37 8.59 -6.87
CA GLY A 74 -8.07 8.27 -5.62
C GLY A 74 -9.53 8.72 -5.48
N THR A 75 -10.23 9.11 -6.54
CA THR A 75 -11.69 9.31 -6.47
C THR A 75 -12.41 8.03 -6.86
N TRP A 76 -13.66 7.84 -6.42
CA TRP A 76 -14.45 6.67 -6.84
C TRP A 76 -14.47 6.48 -8.36
N GLY A 77 -14.75 7.56 -9.11
CA GLY A 77 -14.76 7.53 -10.58
C GLY A 77 -13.36 7.39 -11.19
N GLY A 78 -12.35 7.98 -10.56
CA GLY A 78 -10.95 7.86 -10.99
C GLY A 78 -10.44 6.42 -10.88
N ILE A 79 -10.70 5.74 -9.76
CA ILE A 79 -10.36 4.34 -9.55
C ILE A 79 -11.05 3.49 -10.62
N ALA A 80 -12.38 3.57 -10.75
CA ALA A 80 -13.14 2.79 -11.73
C ALA A 80 -12.64 3.00 -13.17
N GLY A 81 -12.41 4.25 -13.54
CA GLY A 81 -11.92 4.62 -14.87
C GLY A 81 -10.49 4.12 -15.14
N HIS A 82 -9.61 4.20 -14.15
CA HIS A 82 -8.23 3.74 -14.26
C HIS A 82 -8.16 2.21 -14.47
N ILE A 83 -8.93 1.44 -13.70
CA ILE A 83 -8.92 -0.02 -13.82
C ILE A 83 -9.76 -0.55 -15.00
N GLY A 84 -10.64 0.28 -15.58
CA GLY A 84 -11.53 -0.10 -16.69
C GLY A 84 -12.79 -0.88 -16.26
N TYR A 85 -13.20 -0.76 -15.00
CA TYR A 85 -14.38 -1.46 -14.45
C TYR A 85 -15.56 -0.50 -14.29
N LYS A 86 -16.76 -1.06 -14.09
CA LYS A 86 -17.91 -0.23 -13.71
C LYS A 86 -17.77 0.20 -12.26
N SER A 87 -18.31 1.39 -11.95
CA SER A 87 -18.34 1.92 -10.58
C SER A 87 -18.99 1.00 -9.54
N SER A 88 -19.90 0.11 -9.96
CA SER A 88 -20.50 -0.91 -9.09
C SER A 88 -19.52 -2.00 -8.66
N ASP A 89 -18.56 -2.32 -9.53
CA ASP A 89 -17.71 -3.49 -9.39
C ASP A 89 -16.54 -3.23 -8.44
N ILE A 90 -16.24 -1.95 -8.18
CA ILE A 90 -15.21 -1.51 -7.23
C ILE A 90 -15.72 -1.32 -5.80
N ALA A 91 -17.04 -1.36 -5.57
CA ALA A 91 -17.60 -1.06 -4.26
C ALA A 91 -17.15 -2.05 -3.18
N HIS A 92 -17.21 -3.35 -3.48
CA HIS A 92 -16.79 -4.38 -2.54
C HIS A 92 -15.28 -4.33 -2.25
N PRO A 93 -14.38 -4.28 -3.27
CA PRO A 93 -12.94 -4.11 -3.03
C PRO A 93 -12.59 -2.88 -2.17
N ILE A 94 -13.24 -1.74 -2.42
CA ILE A 94 -12.98 -0.52 -1.63
C ILE A 94 -13.40 -0.72 -0.17
N ASN A 95 -14.60 -1.23 0.08
CA ASN A 95 -15.08 -1.44 1.45
C ASN A 95 -14.18 -2.40 2.23
N VAL A 96 -13.78 -3.52 1.61
CA VAL A 96 -12.85 -4.47 2.25
C VAL A 96 -11.49 -3.82 2.53
N LEU A 97 -10.94 -3.02 1.61
CA LEU A 97 -9.69 -2.29 1.86
C LEU A 97 -9.83 -1.23 2.97
N GLU A 98 -11.00 -0.60 3.12
CA GLU A 98 -11.29 0.29 4.24
C GLU A 98 -11.39 -0.50 5.56
N ASP A 99 -12.06 -1.65 5.56
CA ASP A 99 -12.22 -2.52 6.74
C ASP A 99 -10.88 -3.12 7.20
N CYS A 100 -10.01 -3.50 6.27
CA CYS A 100 -8.63 -3.91 6.56
C CYS A 100 -7.73 -2.73 7.00
N GLY A 101 -8.24 -1.49 6.96
CA GLY A 101 -7.48 -0.30 7.31
C GLY A 101 -6.34 0.02 6.34
N LEU A 102 -6.45 -0.43 5.07
CA LEU A 102 -5.49 -0.19 3.99
C LEU A 102 -5.85 1.00 3.10
N LEU A 103 -7.13 1.37 3.09
CA LEU A 103 -7.65 2.62 2.53
C LEU A 103 -8.38 3.43 3.59
N ALA A 104 -8.37 4.74 3.43
CA ALA A 104 -9.27 5.63 4.14
C ALA A 104 -9.90 6.63 3.17
N LYS A 105 -11.20 6.85 3.33
CA LYS A 105 -11.92 7.93 2.68
C LYS A 105 -11.71 9.26 3.40
N GLU A 106 -11.04 10.19 2.73
CA GLU A 106 -10.85 11.56 3.18
C GLU A 106 -11.82 12.49 2.46
N LYS A 107 -12.49 13.36 3.24
CA LYS A 107 -13.30 14.44 2.69
C LYS A 107 -12.38 15.61 2.38
N ASP A 108 -12.14 15.86 1.10
CA ASP A 108 -11.41 17.03 0.65
C ASP A 108 -12.26 18.29 0.93
N ALA A 109 -11.71 19.26 1.66
CA ALA A 109 -12.41 20.50 2.00
C ALA A 109 -12.63 21.41 0.76
N PHE A 110 -11.85 21.20 -0.31
CA PHE A 110 -11.84 22.00 -1.52
C PHE A 110 -12.48 21.29 -2.72
N LYS A 111 -12.64 19.96 -2.68
CA LYS A 111 -13.29 19.18 -3.75
C LYS A 111 -14.63 18.62 -3.30
N SER A 112 -15.58 18.53 -4.23
CA SER A 112 -16.90 17.95 -3.95
C SER A 112 -16.87 16.42 -3.78
N ALA A 113 -15.90 15.75 -4.42
CA ALA A 113 -15.74 14.31 -4.36
C ALA A 113 -14.77 13.92 -3.24
N SER A 114 -15.15 12.90 -2.47
CA SER A 114 -14.24 12.25 -1.53
C SER A 114 -13.05 11.61 -2.25
N GLN A 115 -11.90 11.64 -1.59
CA GLN A 115 -10.67 11.00 -2.03
C GLN A 115 -10.40 9.77 -1.15
N TYR A 116 -9.80 8.76 -1.73
CA TYR A 116 -9.28 7.58 -1.06
C TYR A 116 -7.77 7.71 -0.99
N ARG A 117 -7.20 7.34 0.16
CA ARG A 117 -5.76 7.36 0.40
C ARG A 117 -5.32 6.03 1.01
N ILE A 118 -4.17 5.53 0.58
CA ILE A 118 -3.52 4.38 1.22
C ILE A 118 -2.99 4.80 2.58
N THR A 119 -3.42 4.07 3.60
CA THR A 119 -3.08 4.32 5.02
C THR A 119 -1.83 3.55 5.47
N GLU A 120 -1.49 2.45 4.79
CA GLU A 120 -0.32 1.62 5.06
C GLU A 120 0.88 2.04 4.18
N PRO A 121 1.93 2.66 4.74
CA PRO A 121 3.11 3.11 3.98
C PRO A 121 3.82 1.96 3.25
N LEU A 122 3.84 0.76 3.82
CA LEU A 122 4.48 -0.39 3.18
C LEU A 122 3.74 -0.80 1.90
N ILE A 123 2.41 -0.74 1.90
CA ILE A 123 1.59 -0.96 0.68
C ILE A 123 1.85 0.14 -0.34
N SER A 124 1.91 1.40 0.09
CA SER A 124 2.22 2.52 -0.81
C SER A 124 3.59 2.34 -1.49
N PHE A 125 4.62 1.98 -0.72
CA PHE A 125 5.95 1.68 -1.24
C PHE A 125 5.95 0.48 -2.18
N TYR A 126 5.25 -0.59 -1.80
CA TYR A 126 5.16 -1.81 -2.58
C TYR A 126 4.57 -1.55 -3.97
N GLN A 127 3.46 -0.82 -4.05
CA GLN A 127 2.81 -0.47 -5.31
C GLN A 127 3.69 0.46 -6.16
N ALA A 128 4.32 1.46 -5.55
CA ALA A 128 5.11 2.44 -6.30
C ALA A 128 6.48 1.92 -6.78
N VAL A 129 7.11 0.98 -6.04
CA VAL A 129 8.52 0.60 -6.26
C VAL A 129 8.69 -0.87 -6.64
N MET A 130 7.92 -1.76 -6.03
CA MET A 130 8.13 -3.22 -6.17
C MET A 130 7.19 -3.86 -7.18
N ARG A 131 6.05 -3.22 -7.46
CA ARG A 131 5.07 -3.60 -8.48
C ARG A 131 4.62 -2.41 -9.33
N PRO A 132 5.52 -1.72 -10.05
CA PRO A 132 5.07 -0.78 -11.07
C PRO A 132 4.29 -1.55 -12.15
N GLU A 133 3.08 -1.08 -12.48
CA GLU A 133 2.26 -1.61 -13.58
C GLU A 133 2.75 -1.12 -14.95
#